data_AF-A0A5P2X2J9-F1
#
_entry.id   AF-A0A5P2X2J9-F1
#
_cell.length_a   1.000
_cell.length_b   1.000
_cell.length_c   1.000
_cell.angle_alpha   90.00
_cell.angle_beta   90.00
_cell.angle_gamma   90.00
#
_symmetry.space_group_name_H-M   'P 1'
#
loop_
_entity.id
_entity.type
_entity.pdbx_description
1 polymer ?
#
loop_
_entity_poly.entity_id
_entity_poly.type
_entity_poly.pdbx_seq_one_letter_code
_entity_poly.pdbx_strand_id
1 'polypeptide(L)'
;MRSVFWRPSAYTASGQVTGDAARWCVDQALYGLGGVLAALPGAHYVNHPWRIRDAEHKPAQFAAAVRCGLRVPRTTITSDGAAARRMAVEHGPVVYKPLWNTRYAASDGQAPSIWVAEVTPGEIGDSVAATAHLFQHRVDKVADVRGTAVDERLWAVRIDGSPGLDWRRFYDQLSYTLIDTPPDVVKAIGAYQGARIC
;
A
#
# COMPACT_ATOMS: atom_id res chain seq x y z
N MET A 1 -8.02 27.12 -12.48
CA MET A 1 -6.99 26.05 -12.41
C MET A 1 -7.39 24.98 -13.42
N ARG A 2 -6.51 24.59 -14.36
CA ARG A 2 -6.87 23.64 -15.45
C ARG A 2 -6.60 22.18 -15.09
N SER A 3 -5.61 21.92 -14.25
CA SER A 3 -5.23 20.56 -13.85
C SER A 3 -4.77 20.52 -12.39
N VAL A 4 -4.96 19.38 -11.75
CA VAL A 4 -4.53 19.11 -10.37
C VAL A 4 -3.75 17.81 -10.35
N PHE A 5 -2.47 17.91 -10.00
CA PHE A 5 -1.63 16.77 -9.63
C PHE A 5 -1.25 16.94 -8.16
N TRP A 6 -1.81 16.10 -7.29
CA TRP A 6 -1.56 16.18 -5.86
C TRP A 6 -1.56 14.79 -5.24
N ARG A 7 -0.50 14.47 -4.52
CA ARG A 7 -0.31 13.22 -3.79
C ARG A 7 -0.25 13.58 -2.29
N PRO A 8 -1.39 13.61 -1.59
CA PRO A 8 -1.40 13.98 -0.18
C PRO A 8 -0.47 13.08 0.64
N SER A 9 0.48 13.68 1.35
CA SER A 9 1.00 13.09 2.58
C SER A 9 -0.02 13.27 3.70
N ALA A 10 0.14 12.55 4.81
CA ALA A 10 -0.62 12.85 6.02
C ALA A 10 -0.46 14.34 6.37
N TYR A 11 -1.57 15.00 6.68
CA TYR A 11 -1.55 16.37 7.17
C TYR A 11 -0.90 16.39 8.55
N THR A 12 -0.08 17.40 8.80
CA THR A 12 0.63 17.57 10.07
C THR A 12 0.38 18.98 10.59
N ALA A 13 0.11 19.09 11.89
CA ALA A 13 0.15 20.38 12.55
C ALA A 13 1.58 20.93 12.58
N SER A 14 1.72 22.26 12.72
CA SER A 14 3.01 22.87 13.06
C SER A 14 3.53 22.24 14.36
N GLY A 15 4.84 22.03 14.47
CA GLY A 15 5.47 21.46 15.67
C GLY A 15 5.27 22.30 16.94
N GLN A 16 4.81 23.55 16.80
CA GLN A 16 4.46 24.44 17.92
C GLN A 16 3.06 24.18 18.49
N VAL A 17 2.20 23.43 17.78
CA VAL A 17 0.83 23.10 18.19
C VAL A 17 0.77 21.63 18.59
N THR A 18 0.24 21.34 19.77
CA THR A 18 0.22 19.99 20.34
C THR A 18 -1.16 19.59 20.84
N GLY A 19 -1.31 18.33 21.23
CA GLY A 19 -2.55 17.81 21.82
C GLY A 19 -3.77 17.96 20.91
N ASP A 20 -4.87 18.42 21.49
CA ASP A 20 -6.17 18.53 20.82
C ASP A 20 -6.16 19.58 19.70
N ALA A 21 -5.43 20.67 19.90
CA ALA A 21 -5.26 21.70 18.88
C ALA A 21 -4.53 21.18 17.64
N ALA A 22 -3.54 20.29 17.83
CA ALA A 22 -2.83 19.67 16.71
C ALA A 22 -3.77 18.76 15.90
N ARG A 23 -4.60 17.95 16.59
CA ARG A 23 -5.61 17.11 15.93
C ARG A 23 -6.61 17.96 15.16
N TRP A 24 -7.10 19.03 15.77
CA TRP A 24 -7.98 19.99 15.11
C TRP A 24 -7.34 20.59 13.86
N CYS A 25 -6.07 21.04 13.91
CA CYS A 25 -5.38 21.57 12.74
C CYS A 25 -5.25 20.55 11.60
N VAL A 26 -4.94 19.29 11.93
CA VAL A 26 -4.89 18.20 10.95
C VAL A 26 -6.25 17.98 10.29
N ASP A 27 -7.33 17.97 11.08
CA ASP A 27 -8.70 17.85 10.57
C ASP A 27 -9.08 19.04 9.67
N GLN A 28 -8.78 20.28 10.09
CA GLN A 28 -9.07 21.47 9.27
C GLN A 28 -8.28 21.46 7.95
N ALA A 29 -7.04 21.00 7.95
CA ALA A 29 -6.26 20.87 6.72
C ALA A 29 -6.86 19.78 5.80
N LEU A 30 -7.28 18.64 6.37
CA LEU A 30 -7.90 17.56 5.64
C LEU A 30 -9.23 17.96 4.99
N TYR A 31 -10.16 18.53 5.76
CA TYR A 31 -11.50 18.90 5.28
C TYR A 31 -11.50 20.22 4.51
N GLY A 32 -10.63 21.17 4.88
CA GLY A 32 -10.49 22.48 4.21
C GLY A 32 -9.68 22.38 2.92
N LEU A 33 -8.35 22.30 3.02
CA LEU A 33 -7.48 22.28 1.84
C LEU A 33 -7.75 21.06 0.95
N GLY A 34 -7.89 19.88 1.56
CA GLY A 34 -8.21 18.66 0.82
C GLY A 34 -9.57 18.73 0.11
N GLY A 35 -10.57 19.33 0.77
CA GLY A 35 -11.90 19.55 0.19
C GLY A 35 -11.86 20.53 -0.98
N VAL A 36 -11.18 21.67 -0.82
CA VAL A 36 -11.02 22.67 -1.89
C VAL A 36 -10.35 22.06 -3.12
N LEU A 37 -9.22 21.36 -2.94
CA LEU A 37 -8.49 20.74 -4.05
C LEU A 37 -9.33 19.68 -4.77
N ALA A 38 -10.19 18.96 -4.05
CA ALA A 38 -11.07 17.94 -4.63
C ALA A 38 -12.34 18.52 -5.29
N ALA A 39 -12.69 19.78 -5.05
CA ALA A 39 -13.92 20.39 -5.53
C ALA A 39 -13.71 21.44 -6.65
N LEU A 40 -12.52 21.49 -7.26
CA LEU A 40 -12.21 22.50 -8.28
C LEU A 40 -12.98 22.23 -9.58
N PRO A 41 -13.90 23.13 -10.00
CA PRO A 41 -14.72 22.90 -11.16
C PRO A 41 -13.89 22.89 -12.45
N GLY A 42 -14.13 21.88 -13.30
CA GLY A 42 -13.45 21.73 -14.59
C GLY A 42 -11.96 21.37 -14.50
N ALA A 43 -11.46 21.02 -13.32
CA ALA A 43 -10.08 20.57 -13.17
C ALA A 43 -9.88 19.17 -13.75
N HIS A 44 -8.80 18.99 -14.52
CA HIS A 44 -8.33 17.68 -14.94
C HIS A 44 -7.43 17.07 -13.85
N TYR A 45 -7.82 15.93 -13.28
CA TYR A 45 -7.17 15.33 -12.12
C TYR A 45 -6.28 14.14 -12.48
N VAL A 46 -5.07 14.10 -11.91
CA VAL A 46 -4.12 12.99 -12.08
C VAL A 46 -3.51 12.61 -10.71
N ASN A 47 -4.17 11.87 -9.82
CA ASN A 47 -5.56 11.39 -9.85
C ASN A 47 -6.43 12.30 -8.98
N HIS A 48 -7.75 12.08 -9.00
CA HIS A 48 -8.66 12.83 -8.13
C HIS A 48 -8.33 12.55 -6.65
N PRO A 49 -8.23 13.57 -5.77
CA PRO A 49 -7.76 13.39 -4.40
C PRO A 49 -8.54 12.35 -3.58
N TRP A 50 -9.86 12.32 -3.68
CA TRP A 50 -10.67 11.30 -3.00
C TRP A 50 -10.48 9.89 -3.56
N ARG A 51 -10.20 9.75 -4.86
CA ARG A 51 -9.89 8.45 -5.46
C ARG A 51 -8.55 7.91 -4.97
N ILE A 52 -7.57 8.79 -4.75
CA ILE A 52 -6.30 8.40 -4.12
C ILE A 52 -6.56 7.86 -2.72
N ARG A 53 -7.36 8.58 -1.92
CA ARG A 53 -7.70 8.17 -0.54
C ARG A 53 -8.42 6.83 -0.50
N ASP A 54 -9.40 6.59 -1.36
CA ASP A 54 -10.07 5.29 -1.47
C ASP A 54 -9.05 4.20 -1.81
N ALA A 55 -8.18 4.50 -2.77
CA ALA A 55 -7.13 3.62 -3.24
C ALA A 55 -6.00 3.36 -2.23
N GLU A 56 -5.96 3.99 -1.05
CA GLU A 56 -4.97 3.67 -0.01
C GLU A 56 -5.34 2.43 0.84
N HIS A 57 -6.59 1.96 0.75
CA HIS A 57 -7.08 0.85 1.57
C HIS A 57 -6.74 -0.50 0.93
N LYS A 58 -5.70 -1.17 1.44
CA LYS A 58 -5.27 -2.50 0.97
C LYS A 58 -6.38 -3.55 0.85
N PRO A 59 -7.34 -3.69 1.80
CA PRO A 59 -8.43 -4.66 1.64
C PRO A 59 -9.25 -4.40 0.37
N ALA A 60 -9.56 -3.13 0.10
CA ALA A 60 -10.33 -2.72 -1.07
C ALA A 60 -9.52 -2.89 -2.37
N GLN A 61 -8.22 -2.60 -2.34
CA GLN A 61 -7.29 -2.90 -3.43
C GLN A 61 -7.29 -4.41 -3.78
N PHE A 62 -7.16 -5.30 -2.80
CA PHE A 62 -7.14 -6.75 -3.04
C PHE A 62 -8.47 -7.25 -3.58
N ALA A 63 -9.59 -6.78 -3.01
CA ALA A 63 -10.91 -7.16 -3.48
C ALA A 63 -11.14 -6.71 -4.94
N ALA A 64 -10.76 -5.48 -5.29
CA ALA A 64 -10.84 -4.98 -6.65
C ALA A 64 -9.90 -5.75 -7.61
N ALA A 65 -8.67 -6.04 -7.19
CA ALA A 65 -7.70 -6.79 -7.98
C ALA A 65 -8.24 -8.18 -8.37
N VAL A 66 -8.80 -8.92 -7.41
CA VAL A 66 -9.42 -10.24 -7.67
C VAL A 66 -10.59 -10.12 -8.65
N ARG A 67 -11.49 -9.15 -8.46
CA ARG A 67 -12.63 -8.92 -9.38
C ARG A 67 -12.19 -8.59 -10.81
N CYS A 68 -11.05 -7.91 -10.95
CA CYS A 68 -10.49 -7.54 -12.25
C CYS A 68 -9.63 -8.66 -12.89
N GLY A 69 -9.49 -9.82 -12.24
CA GLY A 69 -8.74 -10.96 -12.77
C GLY A 69 -7.26 -10.97 -12.42
N LEU A 70 -6.79 -10.09 -11.52
CA LEU A 70 -5.43 -10.17 -10.99
C LEU A 70 -5.34 -11.29 -9.94
N ARG A 71 -4.21 -12.02 -9.98
CA ARG A 71 -3.89 -13.02 -8.96
C ARG A 71 -3.34 -12.31 -7.72
N VAL A 72 -4.04 -12.46 -6.60
CA VAL A 72 -3.60 -11.97 -5.29
C VAL A 72 -3.18 -13.19 -4.46
N PRO A 73 -1.99 -13.19 -3.81
CA PRO A 73 -1.62 -14.29 -2.93
C PRO A 73 -2.63 -14.45 -1.79
N ARG A 74 -2.76 -15.66 -1.22
CA ARG A 74 -3.68 -15.88 -0.09
C ARG A 74 -3.36 -14.87 1.01
N THR A 75 -4.37 -14.12 1.44
CA THR A 75 -4.21 -12.97 2.33
C THR A 75 -5.22 -13.07 3.46
N THR A 76 -4.75 -12.89 4.68
CA THR A 76 -5.59 -12.81 5.89
C THR A 76 -5.36 -11.47 6.53
N ILE A 77 -6.44 -10.73 6.76
CA ILE A 77 -6.44 -9.51 7.57
C ILE A 77 -7.23 -9.81 8.83
N THR A 78 -6.57 -9.81 9.99
CA THR A 78 -7.17 -10.29 11.23
C THR A 78 -6.52 -9.68 12.48
N SER A 79 -7.26 -9.65 13.59
CA SER A 79 -6.76 -9.47 14.95
C SER A 79 -6.78 -10.77 15.76
N ASP A 80 -7.20 -11.89 15.16
CA ASP A 80 -7.15 -13.23 15.78
C ASP A 80 -5.78 -13.88 15.50
N GLY A 81 -4.94 -13.95 16.55
CA GLY A 81 -3.63 -14.61 16.49
C GLY A 81 -3.72 -16.09 16.11
N ALA A 82 -4.80 -16.80 16.48
CA ALA A 82 -5.00 -18.18 16.08
C ALA A 82 -5.29 -18.29 14.57
N ALA A 83 -6.08 -17.38 13.99
CA ALA A 83 -6.28 -17.31 12.54
C ALA A 83 -4.99 -17.03 11.77
N ALA A 84 -4.17 -16.10 12.27
CA ALA A 84 -2.87 -15.80 11.69
C ALA A 84 -1.91 -17.01 11.73
N ARG A 85 -1.86 -17.73 12.86
CA ARG A 85 -1.06 -18.96 12.99
C ARG A 85 -1.55 -20.08 12.07
N ARG A 86 -2.87 -20.30 11.98
CA ARG A 86 -3.45 -21.29 11.06
C ARG A 86 -3.03 -21.04 9.62
N MET A 87 -3.05 -19.78 9.17
CA MET A 87 -2.61 -19.42 7.83
C MET A 87 -1.15 -19.82 7.57
N ALA A 88 -0.25 -19.58 8.53
CA ALA A 88 1.17 -19.92 8.39
C ALA A 88 1.42 -21.44 8.42
N VAL A 89 0.59 -22.20 9.14
CA VAL A 89 0.66 -23.67 9.13
C VAL A 89 0.12 -24.26 7.83
N GLU A 90 -1.02 -23.79 7.35
CA GLU A 90 -1.73 -24.38 6.19
C GLU A 90 -1.07 -24.04 4.84
N HIS A 91 -0.45 -22.86 4.71
CA HIS A 91 0.05 -22.36 3.43
C HIS A 91 1.57 -22.27 3.34
N GLY A 92 2.29 -22.66 4.38
CA GLY A 92 3.73 -22.49 4.43
C GLY A 92 4.13 -21.04 4.71
N PRO A 93 5.28 -20.57 4.21
CA PRO A 93 5.86 -19.29 4.63
C PRO A 93 4.91 -18.11 4.41
N VAL A 94 4.77 -17.28 5.44
CA VAL A 94 3.91 -16.11 5.44
C VAL A 94 4.75 -14.86 5.67
N VAL A 95 4.41 -13.80 4.96
CA VAL A 95 4.96 -12.47 5.21
C VAL A 95 3.94 -11.61 5.94
N TYR A 96 4.43 -10.86 6.92
CA TYR A 96 3.70 -9.78 7.56
C TYR A 96 3.91 -8.48 6.78
N LYS A 97 2.85 -7.69 6.59
CA LYS A 97 2.91 -6.36 5.97
C LYS A 97 2.04 -5.39 6.77
N PRO A 98 2.50 -4.16 7.05
CA PRO A 98 1.61 -3.17 7.66
C PRO A 98 0.47 -2.79 6.70
N LEU A 99 -0.74 -2.59 7.22
CA LEU A 99 -1.89 -2.11 6.43
C LEU A 99 -1.71 -0.67 5.96
N TRP A 100 -1.01 0.15 6.75
CA TRP A 100 -0.64 1.53 6.44
C TRP A 100 0.76 1.81 6.94
N ASN A 101 1.52 2.65 6.24
CA ASN A 101 2.84 3.06 6.71
C ASN A 101 2.70 4.23 7.71
N THR A 102 2.31 3.91 8.93
CA THR A 102 2.25 4.89 10.02
C THR A 102 3.66 5.22 10.47
N ARG A 103 4.04 6.50 10.42
CA ARG A 103 5.25 6.96 11.11
C ARG A 103 4.98 6.92 12.61
N TYR A 104 5.73 6.11 13.34
CA TYR A 104 5.79 6.20 14.80
C TYR A 104 7.18 6.66 15.22
N ALA A 105 7.23 7.56 16.19
CA ALA A 105 8.49 7.94 16.82
C ALA A 105 8.94 6.77 17.70
N ALA A 106 10.06 6.13 17.37
CA ALA A 106 10.74 5.32 18.35
C ALA A 106 11.41 6.26 19.38
N SER A 107 11.57 5.77 20.60
CA SER A 107 12.23 6.48 21.70
C SER A 107 13.68 6.87 21.41
N ASP A 108 14.29 6.30 20.36
CA ASP A 108 15.67 6.57 19.92
C ASP A 108 15.75 7.48 18.66
N GLY A 109 14.62 8.05 18.21
CA GLY A 109 14.58 8.95 17.06
C GLY A 109 14.64 8.27 15.69
N GLN A 110 14.75 6.94 15.62
CA GLN A 110 14.63 6.22 14.35
C GLN A 110 13.18 5.82 14.13
N ALA A 111 12.47 6.46 13.19
CA ALA A 111 11.12 6.02 12.83
C ALA A 111 11.21 4.63 12.15
N PRO A 112 10.88 3.52 12.82
CA PRO A 112 11.03 2.22 12.21
C PRO A 112 9.87 2.08 11.23
N SER A 113 10.17 2.07 9.93
CA SER A 113 9.17 1.57 8.99
C SER A 113 9.06 0.07 9.23
N ILE A 114 7.87 -0.42 9.53
CA ILE A 114 7.61 -1.87 9.58
C ILE A 114 7.76 -2.39 8.15
N TRP A 115 8.84 -3.10 7.89
CA TRP A 115 9.12 -3.68 6.58
C TRP A 115 8.41 -5.02 6.39
N VAL A 116 8.33 -5.46 5.13
CA VAL A 116 7.85 -6.80 4.83
C VAL A 116 8.87 -7.81 5.36
N ALA A 117 8.43 -8.67 6.28
CA ALA A 117 9.25 -9.71 6.88
C ALA A 117 8.50 -11.03 6.85
N GLU A 118 9.24 -12.12 6.72
CA GLU A 118 8.69 -13.45 6.97
C GLU A 118 8.39 -13.62 8.46
N VAL A 119 7.30 -14.32 8.76
CA VAL A 119 6.91 -14.65 10.14
C VAL A 119 6.59 -16.13 10.24
N THR A 120 7.18 -16.76 11.24
CA THR A 120 6.88 -18.13 11.65
C THR A 120 5.66 -18.15 12.58
N PRO A 121 4.94 -19.28 12.68
CA PRO A 121 3.82 -19.39 13.63
C PRO A 121 4.19 -19.05 15.08
N GLY A 122 5.43 -19.30 15.50
CA GLY A 122 5.93 -19.02 16.84
C GLY A 122 6.18 -17.53 17.12
N GLU A 123 6.40 -16.72 16.08
CA GLU A 123 6.57 -15.26 16.20
C GLU A 123 5.22 -14.52 16.27
N ILE A 124 4.12 -15.20 15.95
CA ILE A 124 2.77 -14.65 16.03
C ILE A 124 2.25 -14.77 17.47
N GLY A 125 2.58 -13.77 18.28
CA GLY A 125 2.18 -13.68 19.69
C GLY A 125 0.82 -13.00 19.93
N ASP A 126 0.51 -12.78 21.20
CA ASP A 126 -0.79 -12.22 21.66
C ASP A 126 -0.98 -10.74 21.31
N SER A 127 0.09 -10.03 20.95
CA SER A 127 0.03 -8.63 20.50
C SER A 127 -0.84 -8.43 19.25
N VAL A 128 -1.08 -9.49 18.47
CA VAL A 128 -2.00 -9.48 17.32
C VAL A 128 -3.42 -9.07 17.72
N ALA A 129 -3.84 -9.34 18.96
CA ALA A 129 -5.16 -8.97 19.45
C ALA A 129 -5.37 -7.44 19.56
N ALA A 130 -4.29 -6.65 19.54
CA ALA A 130 -4.37 -5.21 19.72
C ALA A 130 -4.98 -4.47 18.51
N THR A 131 -4.83 -4.99 17.29
CA THR A 131 -5.34 -4.32 16.08
C THR A 131 -5.41 -5.27 14.87
N ALA A 132 -5.82 -4.75 13.71
CA ALA A 132 -5.83 -5.50 12.47
C ALA A 132 -4.43 -5.63 11.87
N HIS A 133 -4.03 -6.86 11.52
CA HIS A 133 -2.76 -7.19 10.90
C HIS A 133 -2.98 -7.86 9.55
N LEU A 134 -2.07 -7.62 8.59
CA LEU A 134 -2.09 -8.26 7.27
C LEU A 134 -0.98 -9.31 7.20
N PHE A 135 -1.40 -10.55 7.01
CA PHE A 135 -0.56 -11.72 6.72
C PHE A 135 -0.84 -12.17 5.29
N GLN A 136 0.22 -12.49 4.53
CA GLN A 136 0.09 -12.90 3.15
C GLN A 136 1.04 -14.06 2.84
N HIS A 137 0.57 -15.04 2.07
CA HIS A 137 1.41 -16.15 1.61
C HIS A 137 2.64 -15.62 0.87
N ARG A 138 3.83 -16.11 1.22
CA ARG A 138 5.09 -15.77 0.55
C ARG A 138 5.11 -16.44 -0.81
N VAL A 139 5.07 -15.64 -1.87
CA VAL A 139 5.24 -16.15 -3.23
C VAL A 139 6.70 -16.45 -3.48
N ASP A 140 6.99 -17.66 -3.94
CA ASP A 140 8.28 -17.97 -4.56
C ASP A 140 8.33 -17.29 -5.93
N LYS A 141 9.04 -16.15 -5.98
CA LYS A 141 9.06 -15.24 -7.13
C LYS A 141 10.43 -15.29 -7.79
N VAL A 142 10.43 -15.27 -9.11
CA VAL A 142 11.66 -15.16 -9.91
C VAL A 142 12.09 -13.72 -10.16
N ALA A 143 11.22 -12.75 -9.85
CA ALA A 143 11.47 -11.31 -9.97
C ALA A 143 10.40 -10.50 -9.22
N ASP A 144 10.71 -9.23 -8.94
CA ASP A 144 9.71 -8.20 -8.68
C ASP A 144 9.44 -7.39 -9.95
N VAL A 145 8.22 -6.86 -10.09
CA VAL A 145 7.84 -6.01 -11.23
C VAL A 145 7.18 -4.73 -10.72
N ARG A 146 7.67 -3.59 -11.19
CA ARG A 146 7.04 -2.28 -11.02
C ARG A 146 6.23 -1.95 -12.28
N GLY A 147 4.91 -2.10 -12.18
CA GLY A 147 3.97 -1.61 -13.18
C GLY A 147 3.62 -0.14 -12.96
N THR A 148 3.65 0.67 -14.02
CA THR A 148 3.17 2.06 -14.03
C THR A 148 2.14 2.20 -15.14
N ALA A 149 0.93 2.60 -14.77
CA ALA A 149 -0.14 2.84 -15.73
C ALA A 149 -0.53 4.32 -15.74
N VAL A 150 -0.70 4.86 -16.94
CA VAL A 150 -1.20 6.22 -17.19
C VAL A 150 -2.19 6.11 -18.34
N ASP A 151 -3.43 6.49 -18.07
CA ASP A 151 -4.58 6.23 -18.95
C ASP A 151 -4.60 4.75 -19.39
N GLU A 152 -4.56 4.50 -20.69
CA GLU A 152 -4.61 3.15 -21.28
C GLU A 152 -3.22 2.50 -21.45
N ARG A 153 -2.14 3.21 -21.09
CA ARG A 153 -0.76 2.72 -21.27
C ARG A 153 -0.21 2.12 -19.98
N LEU A 154 0.44 0.97 -20.10
CA LEU A 154 1.12 0.29 -19.00
C LEU A 154 2.59 0.02 -19.38
N TRP A 155 3.49 0.41 -18.48
CA TRP A 155 4.91 0.07 -18.55
C TRP A 155 5.26 -0.84 -17.38
N ALA A 156 5.94 -1.94 -17.65
CA ALA A 156 6.44 -2.86 -16.64
C ALA A 156 7.97 -2.85 -16.61
N VAL A 157 8.52 -2.66 -15.42
CA VAL A 157 9.96 -2.74 -15.16
C VAL A 157 10.21 -3.93 -14.26
N ARG A 158 10.98 -4.91 -14.75
CA ARG A 158 11.51 -6.01 -13.95
C ARG A 158 12.62 -5.47 -13.05
N ILE A 159 12.63 -5.93 -11.80
CA ILE A 159 13.60 -5.59 -10.78
C ILE A 159 14.30 -6.88 -10.36
N ASP A 160 15.62 -6.91 -10.51
CA ASP A 160 16.49 -8.04 -10.18
C ASP A 160 17.62 -7.61 -9.21
N GLY A 161 18.27 -8.61 -8.60
CA GLY A 161 19.45 -8.40 -7.75
C GLY A 161 19.15 -8.13 -6.27
N SER A 162 17.88 -8.18 -5.84
CA SER A 162 17.56 -8.00 -4.43
C SER A 162 17.99 -9.22 -3.60
N PRO A 163 18.79 -9.04 -2.53
CA PRO A 163 19.15 -10.13 -1.62
C PRO A 163 18.06 -10.46 -0.60
N GLY A 164 16.91 -9.77 -0.62
CA GLY A 164 15.85 -9.95 0.38
C GLY A 164 14.44 -9.86 -0.20
N LEU A 165 13.45 -10.16 0.65
CA LEU A 165 12.04 -10.20 0.25
C LEU A 165 11.50 -8.84 -0.24
N ASP A 166 12.06 -7.77 0.31
CA ASP A 166 11.65 -6.38 0.05
C ASP A 166 12.77 -5.61 -0.64
N TRP A 167 12.72 -5.58 -1.97
CA TRP A 167 13.74 -4.95 -2.82
C TRP A 167 14.00 -3.48 -2.49
N ARG A 168 13.01 -2.79 -1.93
CA ARG A 168 13.09 -1.36 -1.55
C ARG A 168 14.17 -1.06 -0.51
N ARG A 169 14.74 -2.09 0.13
CA ARG A 169 15.85 -1.98 1.08
C ARG A 169 17.24 -1.95 0.43
N PHE A 170 17.32 -2.21 -0.87
CA PHE A 170 18.59 -2.52 -1.54
C PHE A 170 18.77 -1.73 -2.85
N TYR A 171 18.24 -0.50 -2.95
CA TYR A 171 18.24 0.30 -4.19
C TYR A 171 19.60 0.40 -4.89
N ASP A 172 20.67 0.40 -4.11
CA ASP A 172 22.08 0.45 -4.53
C ASP A 172 22.57 -0.84 -5.22
N GLN A 173 21.83 -1.94 -5.11
CA GLN A 173 22.20 -3.27 -5.62
C GLN A 173 21.30 -3.75 -6.77
N LEU A 174 20.24 -3.00 -7.11
CA LEU A 174 19.22 -3.47 -8.06
C LEU A 174 19.58 -3.14 -9.50
N SER A 175 19.14 -4.01 -10.40
CA SER A 175 19.08 -3.75 -11.84
C SER A 175 17.63 -3.67 -12.31
N TYR A 176 17.41 -2.88 -13.37
CA TYR A 176 16.07 -2.55 -13.88
C TYR A 176 16.02 -2.78 -15.38
N THR A 177 15.05 -3.58 -15.83
CA THR A 177 14.88 -3.87 -17.25
C THR A 177 13.41 -3.68 -17.64
N LEU A 178 13.17 -2.95 -18.73
CA LEU A 178 11.82 -2.88 -19.32
C LEU A 178 11.43 -4.27 -19.85
N ILE A 179 10.21 -4.69 -19.57
CA ILE A 179 9.67 -5.96 -20.03
C ILE A 179 8.30 -5.77 -20.65
N ASP A 180 7.96 -6.64 -21.60
CA ASP A 180 6.59 -6.75 -22.08
C ASP A 180 5.68 -7.27 -20.97
N THR A 181 4.47 -6.73 -20.91
CA THR A 181 3.46 -7.18 -19.95
C THR A 181 2.53 -8.21 -20.62
N PRO A 182 2.29 -9.37 -19.99
CA PRO A 182 1.33 -10.34 -20.51
C PRO A 182 -0.04 -9.69 -20.80
N PRO A 183 -0.69 -9.99 -21.95
CA PRO A 183 -1.92 -9.33 -22.36
C PRO A 183 -3.07 -9.44 -21.35
N ASP A 184 -3.16 -10.56 -20.63
CA ASP A 184 -4.13 -10.77 -19.56
C ASP A 184 -3.89 -9.83 -18.38
N VAL A 185 -2.63 -9.57 -18.01
CA VAL A 185 -2.25 -8.62 -16.97
C VAL A 185 -2.51 -7.18 -17.41
N VAL A 186 -2.24 -6.82 -18.67
CA VAL A 186 -2.59 -5.50 -19.23
C VAL A 186 -4.11 -5.27 -19.12
N LYS A 187 -4.91 -6.24 -19.56
CA LYS A 187 -6.37 -6.18 -19.48
C LYS A 187 -6.86 -6.03 -18.03
N ALA A 188 -6.31 -6.83 -17.12
CA ALA A 188 -6.69 -6.81 -15.72
C ALA A 188 -6.32 -5.49 -15.02
N ILE A 189 -5.14 -4.92 -15.31
CA ILE A 189 -4.72 -3.61 -14.80
C ILE A 189 -5.60 -2.50 -15.39
N GLY A 190 -5.93 -2.56 -16.68
CA GLY A 190 -6.88 -1.62 -17.30
C GLY A 190 -8.23 -1.61 -16.59
N ALA A 191 -8.80 -2.79 -16.33
CA ALA A 191 -10.03 -2.93 -15.56
C ALA A 191 -9.88 -2.43 -14.10
N TYR A 192 -8.74 -2.71 -13.47
CA TYR A 192 -8.44 -2.30 -12.10
C TYR A 192 -8.32 -0.78 -11.95
N GLN A 193 -7.73 -0.07 -12.92
CA GLN A 193 -7.67 1.40 -12.93
C GLN A 193 -9.06 2.05 -12.99
N GLY A 194 -9.98 1.45 -13.76
CA GLY A 194 -11.36 1.91 -13.88
C GLY A 194 -12.27 1.47 -12.73
N ALA A 195 -11.82 0.53 -11.89
CA ALA A 195 -12.62 0.02 -10.79
C ALA A 195 -12.80 1.08 -9.71
N ARG A 196 -14.05 1.33 -9.32
CA ARG A 196 -14.33 2.04 -8.07
C ARG A 196 -13.88 1.15 -6.92
N ILE A 197 -12.93 1.63 -6.13
CA ILE A 197 -12.39 0.88 -4.99
C ILE A 197 -13.41 0.83 -3.84
N CYS A 198 -14.38 1.75 -3.79
CA CYS A 198 -15.67 1.67 -3.11
C CYS A 198 -16.71 2.47 -3.93
#